data_AF-A0A2M7XH76-F1
#
_entry.id   AF-A0A2M7XH76-F1
#
_cell.length_a   1.000
_cell.length_b   1.000
_cell.length_c   1.000
_cell.angle_alpha   90.00
_cell.angle_beta   90.00
_cell.angle_gamma   90.00
#
_symmetry.space_group_name_H-M   'P 1'
#
loop_
_entity.id
_entity.type
_entity.pdbx_description
1 polymer ?
#
loop_
_entity_poly.entity_id
_entity_poly.type
_entity_poly.pdbx_seq_one_letter_code
_entity_poly.pdbx_strand_id
1 'polypeptide(L)'
;MIKCLDCHYCYACSSSPQHCYWCNFCFDATENCAFVDGATDASFCFYTGAALGSSNCKFCYTVIKSTNLEYCLFCHHCMDCFGCVGLNHKQFHIFNKPYTEQEYWQKVDELKCVMFERGEYGNFFPSSHAASQFLESMEAAMLGVQTKEMGKKIGANFFNTKTDGAVGNIDSTDSYSLADIPECIDDVSDEWIQRPIFDPSIGRRFAFFPQELSFYRKKQLAVPNKHFILRVRDLLAECNVGQYEKKFCGKCQKELIIAKNLKYQDRIIYCKPCYLNYLEQNG
;
A
#
# COMPACT_ATOMS: atom_id res chain seq x y z
N MET A 1 31.11 1.65 6.41
CA MET A 1 30.56 0.55 5.60
C MET A 1 29.62 1.18 4.57
N ILE A 2 30.04 1.29 3.31
CA ILE A 2 29.23 1.84 2.21
C ILE A 2 29.70 1.15 0.93
N LYS A 3 28.81 0.43 0.24
CA LYS A 3 28.85 0.27 -1.23
C LYS A 3 27.41 0.13 -1.74
N CYS A 4 26.93 1.23 -2.31
CA CYS A 4 25.73 1.36 -3.12
C CYS A 4 26.18 2.09 -4.39
N LEU A 5 25.80 1.66 -5.60
CA LEU A 5 26.10 2.43 -6.83
C LEU A 5 24.83 2.87 -7.58
N ASP A 6 24.89 4.04 -8.20
CA ASP A 6 23.90 4.81 -8.98
C ASP A 6 22.40 4.53 -8.71
N CYS A 7 21.97 4.73 -7.46
CA CYS A 7 20.57 4.64 -7.02
C CYS A 7 19.89 6.03 -6.95
N HIS A 8 18.71 6.26 -7.55
CA HIS A 8 17.93 7.52 -7.40
C HIS A 8 16.43 7.29 -7.65
N TYR A 9 15.43 7.74 -6.88
CA TYR A 9 15.41 8.47 -5.61
C TYR A 9 14.81 7.56 -4.51
N CYS A 10 15.65 7.06 -3.60
CA CYS A 10 15.32 5.93 -2.73
C CYS A 10 14.61 6.31 -1.42
N TYR A 11 13.69 5.46 -0.93
CA TYR A 11 13.07 5.60 0.41
C TYR A 11 13.67 4.71 1.53
N ALA A 12 14.42 3.63 1.22
CA ALA A 12 15.67 3.26 1.95
C ALA A 12 16.50 2.20 1.17
N CYS A 13 17.77 2.03 1.54
CA CYS A 13 18.73 1.09 0.94
C CYS A 13 19.73 0.51 1.98
N SER A 14 20.24 -0.73 1.83
CA SER A 14 21.54 -1.13 2.44
C SER A 14 22.36 -2.18 1.67
N SER A 15 23.58 -2.40 2.17
CA SER A 15 24.83 -2.96 1.61
C SER A 15 24.80 -4.29 0.82
N SER A 16 24.20 -4.29 -0.38
CA SER A 16 25.00 -4.14 -1.61
C SER A 16 24.11 -3.89 -2.84
N PRO A 17 23.55 -2.68 -3.02
CA PRO A 17 22.72 -2.34 -4.17
C PRO A 17 23.52 -1.65 -5.29
N GLN A 18 23.22 -1.91 -6.58
CA GLN A 18 23.85 -1.23 -7.73
C GLN A 18 22.88 -0.87 -8.87
N HIS A 19 23.04 0.34 -9.40
CA HIS A 19 22.36 1.02 -10.51
C HIS A 19 20.82 0.91 -10.50
N CYS A 20 20.15 1.68 -9.62
CA CYS A 20 18.71 1.56 -9.37
C CYS A 20 17.90 2.85 -9.62
N TYR A 21 16.74 2.82 -10.30
CA TYR A 21 16.08 4.07 -10.73
C TYR A 21 14.56 3.98 -11.05
N TRP A 22 13.56 4.38 -10.25
CA TRP A 22 13.53 4.83 -8.84
C TRP A 22 13.27 3.69 -7.85
N CYS A 23 13.33 3.96 -6.53
CA CYS A 23 13.44 2.92 -5.51
C CYS A 23 12.66 3.18 -4.21
N ASN A 24 12.20 2.10 -3.57
CA ASN A 24 11.75 2.09 -2.19
C ASN A 24 12.17 0.78 -1.47
N PHE A 25 12.63 0.91 -0.22
CA PHE A 25 13.07 -0.12 0.74
C PHE A 25 13.83 -1.33 0.15
N CYS A 26 15.04 -1.09 -0.37
CA CYS A 26 15.92 -2.14 -0.88
C CYS A 26 16.95 -2.61 0.15
N PHE A 27 17.21 -3.91 0.30
CA PHE A 27 18.28 -4.41 1.17
C PHE A 27 18.95 -5.66 0.56
N ASP A 28 20.29 -5.66 0.56
CA ASP A 28 21.27 -6.75 0.30
C ASP A 28 20.81 -7.92 -0.63
N ALA A 29 21.38 -8.16 -1.82
CA ALA A 29 22.29 -7.37 -2.65
C ALA A 29 21.64 -7.17 -4.03
N THR A 30 21.13 -5.97 -4.30
CA THR A 30 20.14 -5.69 -5.37
C THR A 30 20.80 -5.03 -6.59
N GLU A 31 20.72 -5.58 -7.80
CA GLU A 31 21.45 -5.03 -8.95
C GLU A 31 20.60 -4.77 -10.21
N ASN A 32 20.82 -3.62 -10.86
CA ASN A 32 20.27 -3.17 -12.14
C ASN A 32 18.72 -3.15 -12.21
N CYS A 33 18.07 -2.49 -11.24
CA CYS A 33 16.61 -2.48 -11.08
C CYS A 33 15.99 -1.08 -11.27
N ALA A 34 14.89 -0.93 -12.01
CA ALA A 34 14.29 0.39 -12.27
C ALA A 34 12.77 0.44 -12.00
N PHE A 35 12.30 1.54 -11.41
CA PHE A 35 10.94 1.79 -10.93
C PHE A 35 10.41 0.70 -9.99
N VAL A 36 11.15 0.43 -8.91
CA VAL A 36 10.93 -0.72 -8.04
C VAL A 36 10.60 -0.33 -6.60
N ASP A 37 9.56 -0.96 -6.05
CA ASP A 37 9.11 -0.81 -4.66
C ASP A 37 9.30 -2.15 -3.92
N GLY A 38 9.95 -2.15 -2.75
CA GLY A 38 10.12 -3.34 -1.92
C GLY A 38 10.90 -4.48 -2.59
N ALA A 39 12.09 -4.19 -3.13
CA ALA A 39 12.97 -5.20 -3.71
C ALA A 39 14.11 -5.64 -2.79
N THR A 40 14.17 -6.94 -2.51
CA THR A 40 15.16 -7.59 -1.65
C THR A 40 15.69 -8.82 -2.35
N ASP A 41 17.01 -9.00 -2.41
CA ASP A 41 17.65 -10.10 -3.15
C ASP A 41 17.09 -10.22 -4.60
N ALA A 42 17.14 -9.11 -5.35
CA ALA A 42 16.48 -9.00 -6.66
C ALA A 42 17.39 -8.37 -7.72
N SER A 43 17.29 -8.86 -8.96
CA SER A 43 18.15 -8.44 -10.07
C SER A 43 17.39 -8.27 -11.39
N PHE A 44 17.74 -7.24 -12.17
CA PHE A 44 17.11 -6.94 -13.47
C PHE A 44 15.58 -6.77 -13.41
N CYS A 45 15.04 -6.32 -12.28
CA CYS A 45 13.61 -6.08 -12.10
C CYS A 45 13.22 -4.68 -12.61
N PHE A 46 12.18 -4.61 -13.45
CA PHE A 46 11.70 -3.38 -14.06
C PHE A 46 10.23 -3.12 -13.72
N TYR A 47 9.89 -1.91 -13.32
CA TYR A 47 8.54 -1.45 -12.98
C TYR A 47 7.78 -2.49 -12.15
N THR A 48 8.35 -2.91 -11.03
CA THR A 48 7.87 -4.08 -10.26
C THR A 48 7.76 -3.75 -8.77
N GLY A 49 6.66 -4.12 -8.13
CA GLY A 49 6.46 -3.99 -6.69
C GLY A 49 6.62 -5.32 -5.95
N ALA A 50 7.15 -5.28 -4.73
CA ALA A 50 7.36 -6.42 -3.83
C ALA A 50 8.07 -7.61 -4.51
N ALA A 51 9.31 -7.41 -4.97
CA ALA A 51 10.16 -8.45 -5.57
C ALA A 51 11.15 -9.02 -4.54
N LEU A 52 10.96 -10.27 -4.12
CA LEU A 52 11.80 -10.92 -3.10
C LEU A 52 12.50 -12.16 -3.67
N GLY A 53 13.83 -12.18 -3.72
CA GLY A 53 14.59 -13.35 -4.22
C GLY A 53 14.39 -13.61 -5.72
N SER A 54 14.07 -12.59 -6.51
CA SER A 54 13.50 -12.71 -7.85
C SER A 54 14.34 -12.00 -8.92
N SER A 55 14.38 -12.55 -10.15
CA SER A 55 15.23 -12.02 -11.23
C SER A 55 14.49 -11.82 -12.56
N ASN A 56 14.89 -10.81 -13.34
CA ASN A 56 14.32 -10.49 -14.67
C ASN A 56 12.78 -10.40 -14.66
N CYS A 57 12.21 -9.77 -13.64
CA CYS A 57 10.77 -9.56 -13.49
C CYS A 57 10.34 -8.17 -13.99
N LYS A 58 9.31 -8.07 -14.83
CA LYS A 58 8.88 -6.81 -15.46
C LYS A 58 7.39 -6.57 -15.30
N PHE A 59 6.99 -5.36 -14.90
CA PHE A 59 5.57 -4.98 -14.76
C PHE A 59 4.81 -5.86 -13.74
N CYS A 60 5.50 -6.34 -12.70
CA CYS A 60 4.98 -7.35 -11.76
C CYS A 60 4.61 -6.76 -10.39
N TYR A 61 3.79 -7.46 -9.61
CA TYR A 61 3.50 -7.11 -8.21
C TYR A 61 3.50 -8.34 -7.30
N THR A 62 4.17 -8.27 -6.16
CA THR A 62 4.31 -9.38 -5.20
C THR A 62 4.82 -10.65 -5.88
N VAL A 63 6.09 -10.64 -6.28
CA VAL A 63 6.77 -11.78 -6.92
C VAL A 63 7.91 -12.30 -6.06
N ILE A 64 7.81 -13.56 -5.63
CA ILE A 64 8.75 -14.16 -4.68
C ILE A 64 9.46 -15.36 -5.31
N LYS A 65 10.79 -15.41 -5.20
CA LYS A 65 11.66 -16.50 -5.66
C LYS A 65 11.39 -16.93 -7.10
N SER A 66 11.16 -15.95 -7.97
CA SER A 66 10.67 -16.15 -9.34
C SER A 66 11.59 -15.52 -10.39
N THR A 67 11.63 -16.09 -11.59
CA THR A 67 12.56 -15.70 -12.66
C THR A 67 11.83 -15.56 -14.00
N ASN A 68 12.15 -14.53 -14.79
CA ASN A 68 11.56 -14.28 -16.11
C ASN A 68 10.02 -14.14 -16.08
N LEU A 69 9.50 -13.30 -15.18
CA LEU A 69 8.07 -13.00 -15.10
C LEU A 69 7.77 -11.65 -15.78
N GLU A 70 6.73 -11.60 -16.60
CA GLU A 70 6.21 -10.34 -17.15
C GLU A 70 4.70 -10.20 -16.89
N TYR A 71 4.26 -9.01 -16.46
CA TYR A 71 2.86 -8.72 -16.12
C TYR A 71 2.23 -9.73 -15.13
N CYS A 72 2.98 -10.14 -14.11
CA CYS A 72 2.52 -11.14 -13.13
C CYS A 72 2.20 -10.54 -11.75
N LEU A 73 1.13 -11.03 -11.12
CA LEU A 73 0.63 -10.58 -9.81
C LEU A 73 0.59 -11.74 -8.82
N PHE A 74 1.12 -11.57 -7.61
CA PHE A 74 1.04 -12.55 -6.52
C PHE A 74 1.60 -13.95 -6.89
N CYS A 75 2.72 -13.99 -7.62
CA CYS A 75 3.33 -15.25 -8.08
C CYS A 75 4.54 -15.65 -7.22
N HIS A 76 4.63 -16.94 -6.91
CA HIS A 76 5.64 -17.50 -6.02
C HIS A 76 6.35 -18.69 -6.67
N HIS A 77 7.68 -18.78 -6.58
CA HIS A 77 8.48 -19.86 -7.15
C HIS A 77 8.16 -20.17 -8.64
N CYS A 78 7.91 -19.14 -9.44
CA CYS A 78 7.52 -19.29 -10.85
C CYS A 78 8.69 -18.98 -11.79
N MET A 79 8.69 -19.59 -12.97
CA MET A 79 9.72 -19.39 -14.00
C MET A 79 9.06 -19.25 -15.38
N ASP A 80 9.43 -18.24 -16.18
CA ASP A 80 8.88 -18.05 -17.52
C ASP A 80 7.33 -18.02 -17.52
N CYS A 81 6.78 -16.94 -16.94
CA CYS A 81 5.33 -16.71 -16.86
C CYS A 81 4.95 -15.32 -17.38
N PHE A 82 3.85 -15.25 -18.13
CA PHE A 82 3.32 -14.00 -18.70
C PHE A 82 1.86 -13.77 -18.29
N GLY A 83 1.52 -12.58 -17.79
CA GLY A 83 0.12 -12.22 -17.49
C GLY A 83 -0.54 -13.07 -16.39
N CYS A 84 0.23 -13.70 -15.52
CA CYS A 84 -0.28 -14.69 -14.55
C CYS A 84 -0.62 -14.08 -13.18
N VAL A 85 -1.58 -14.66 -12.47
CA VAL A 85 -2.06 -14.19 -11.17
C VAL A 85 -2.14 -15.35 -10.17
N GLY A 86 -1.46 -15.24 -9.02
CA GLY A 86 -1.63 -16.20 -7.91
C GLY A 86 -1.00 -17.58 -8.12
N LEU A 87 -0.05 -17.73 -9.05
CA LEU A 87 0.60 -19.02 -9.30
C LEU A 87 1.65 -19.36 -8.24
N ASN A 88 1.81 -20.64 -7.93
CA ASN A 88 2.87 -21.16 -7.08
C ASN A 88 3.52 -22.42 -7.68
N HIS A 89 4.86 -22.44 -7.78
CA HIS A 89 5.64 -23.54 -8.38
C HIS A 89 5.16 -23.92 -9.80
N LYS A 90 5.13 -22.94 -10.72
CA LYS A 90 4.71 -23.12 -12.12
C LYS A 90 5.73 -22.55 -13.10
N GLN A 91 5.76 -23.13 -14.30
CA GLN A 91 6.59 -22.65 -15.40
C GLN A 91 5.87 -22.73 -16.74
N PHE A 92 6.24 -21.87 -17.69
CA PHE A 92 5.62 -21.77 -19.03
C PHE A 92 4.10 -21.59 -18.94
N HIS A 93 3.65 -20.57 -18.20
CA HIS A 93 2.22 -20.22 -18.10
C HIS A 93 1.92 -18.85 -18.70
N ILE A 94 0.81 -18.77 -19.43
CA ILE A 94 0.28 -17.50 -19.96
C ILE A 94 -1.19 -17.38 -19.50
N PHE A 95 -1.54 -16.29 -18.83
CA PHE A 95 -2.87 -16.10 -18.22
C PHE A 95 -3.33 -17.31 -17.39
N ASN A 96 -2.43 -17.83 -16.54
CA ASN A 96 -2.59 -19.05 -15.72
C ASN A 96 -2.80 -20.37 -16.47
N LYS A 97 -2.69 -20.41 -17.80
CA LYS A 97 -2.77 -21.66 -18.59
C LYS A 97 -1.37 -22.20 -18.89
N PRO A 98 -1.12 -23.51 -18.74
CA PRO A 98 0.16 -24.12 -19.10
C PRO A 98 0.33 -24.21 -20.62
N TYR A 99 1.57 -24.09 -21.09
CA TYR A 99 2.00 -24.28 -22.47
C TYR A 99 3.24 -25.18 -22.51
N THR A 100 3.53 -25.79 -23.65
CA THR A 100 4.91 -26.28 -23.89
C THR A 100 5.86 -25.10 -24.06
N GLU A 101 7.16 -25.31 -23.83
CA GLU A 101 8.17 -24.26 -23.98
C GLU A 101 8.15 -23.59 -25.37
N GLN A 102 8.00 -24.39 -26.43
CA GLN A 102 7.95 -23.87 -27.81
C GLN A 102 6.71 -22.99 -28.05
N GLU A 103 5.52 -23.46 -27.61
CA GLU A 103 4.28 -22.69 -27.73
C GLU A 103 4.30 -21.43 -26.86
N TYR A 104 4.91 -21.52 -25.67
CA TYR A 104 5.07 -20.40 -24.74
C TYR A 104 5.85 -19.25 -25.40
N TRP A 105 7.05 -19.51 -25.93
CA TRP A 105 7.87 -18.47 -26.55
C TRP A 105 7.19 -17.87 -27.78
N GLN A 106 6.59 -18.69 -28.65
CA GLN A 106 5.81 -18.20 -29.80
C GLN A 106 4.64 -17.31 -29.36
N LYS A 107 3.91 -17.69 -28.32
CA LYS A 107 2.73 -16.96 -27.87
C LYS A 107 3.08 -15.68 -27.10
N VAL A 108 4.19 -15.67 -26.36
CA VAL A 108 4.72 -14.47 -25.71
C VAL A 108 5.15 -13.43 -26.75
N ASP A 109 5.84 -13.83 -27.83
CA ASP A 109 6.21 -12.90 -28.90
C ASP A 109 4.98 -12.33 -29.63
N GLU A 110 3.98 -13.16 -29.94
CA GLU A 110 2.70 -12.70 -30.51
C GLU A 110 2.02 -11.65 -29.62
N LEU A 111 1.91 -11.92 -28.31
CA LEU A 111 1.32 -11.00 -27.34
C LEU A 111 2.12 -9.70 -27.21
N LYS A 112 3.45 -9.79 -27.17
CA LYS A 112 4.34 -8.61 -27.11
C LYS A 112 4.18 -7.72 -28.32
N CYS A 113 4.17 -8.28 -29.53
CA CYS A 113 3.95 -7.51 -30.77
C CYS A 113 2.63 -6.74 -30.73
N VAL A 114 1.53 -7.40 -30.37
CA VAL A 114 0.20 -6.75 -30.23
C VAL A 114 0.20 -5.65 -29.16
N MET A 115 0.88 -5.86 -28.03
CA MET A 115 1.00 -4.85 -26.98
C MET A 115 1.91 -3.67 -27.38
N PHE A 116 2.95 -3.90 -28.20
CA PHE A 116 3.78 -2.82 -28.75
C PHE A 116 2.99 -1.97 -29.75
N GLU A 117 2.22 -2.57 -30.66
CA GLU A 117 1.36 -1.86 -31.62
C GLU A 117 0.33 -0.95 -30.93
N ARG A 118 -0.14 -1.35 -29.74
CA ARG A 118 -1.08 -0.56 -28.93
C ARG A 118 -0.40 0.46 -28.01
N GLY A 119 0.92 0.45 -27.89
CA GLY A 119 1.66 1.24 -26.90
C GLY A 119 1.42 0.79 -25.45
N GLU A 120 0.89 -0.42 -25.24
CA GLU A 120 0.62 -1.01 -23.92
C GLU A 120 1.91 -1.55 -23.28
N TYR A 121 2.79 -2.19 -24.07
CA TYR A 121 4.00 -2.82 -23.54
C TYR A 121 4.99 -1.78 -23.01
N GLY A 122 5.35 -1.89 -21.73
CA GLY A 122 6.19 -0.93 -21.03
C GLY A 122 5.49 -0.21 -19.87
N ASN A 123 4.16 -0.27 -19.82
CA ASN A 123 3.37 0.33 -18.75
C ASN A 123 3.06 -0.67 -17.64
N PHE A 124 2.97 -0.19 -16.40
CA PHE A 124 2.40 -0.97 -15.31
C PHE A 124 0.87 -1.09 -15.47
N PHE A 125 0.26 -1.98 -14.68
CA PHE A 125 -1.19 -2.09 -14.59
C PHE A 125 -1.84 -0.73 -14.27
N PRO A 126 -2.88 -0.31 -15.01
CA PRO A 126 -3.55 0.96 -14.73
C PRO A 126 -4.20 0.94 -13.34
N SER A 127 -4.25 2.10 -12.68
CA SER A 127 -4.87 2.27 -11.35
C SER A 127 -6.37 1.95 -11.31
N SER A 128 -7.04 1.85 -12.47
CA SER A 128 -8.40 1.31 -12.60
C SER A 128 -8.52 -0.19 -12.31
N HIS A 129 -7.42 -0.94 -12.35
CA HIS A 129 -7.37 -2.39 -12.04
C HIS A 129 -7.04 -2.68 -10.57
N ALA A 130 -6.93 -1.65 -9.71
CA ALA A 130 -6.74 -1.84 -8.28
C ALA A 130 -7.93 -2.61 -7.67
N ALA A 131 -7.62 -3.67 -6.92
CA ALA A 131 -8.60 -4.54 -6.26
C ALA A 131 -9.20 -3.93 -4.97
N SER A 132 -8.66 -2.81 -4.49
CA SER A 132 -9.13 -2.10 -3.30
C SER A 132 -9.83 -0.79 -3.67
N GLN A 133 -10.77 -0.36 -2.82
CA GLN A 133 -11.38 0.95 -2.95
C GLN A 133 -10.32 2.02 -2.65
N PHE A 134 -9.96 2.84 -3.64
CA PHE A 134 -8.75 3.66 -3.53
C PHE A 134 -8.70 4.57 -2.29
N LEU A 135 -9.80 5.25 -1.93
CA LEU A 135 -9.83 6.11 -0.71
C LEU A 135 -9.75 5.35 0.62
N GLU A 136 -9.90 4.02 0.62
CA GLU A 136 -9.68 3.16 1.78
C GLU A 136 -8.26 2.55 1.79
N SER A 137 -7.45 2.80 0.76
CA SER A 137 -6.11 2.24 0.60
C SER A 137 -5.03 3.11 1.25
N MET A 138 -3.87 2.49 1.54
CA MET A 138 -2.73 3.20 2.12
C MET A 138 -2.16 4.24 1.14
N GLU A 139 -2.20 3.94 -0.16
CA GLU A 139 -1.70 4.80 -1.23
C GLU A 139 -2.46 6.13 -1.30
N ALA A 140 -3.79 6.13 -1.08
CA ALA A 140 -4.54 7.38 -1.01
C ALA A 140 -4.11 8.25 0.19
N ALA A 141 -3.85 7.64 1.35
CA ALA A 141 -3.31 8.36 2.50
C ALA A 141 -1.90 8.90 2.20
N MET A 142 -0.99 8.07 1.68
CA MET A 142 0.39 8.47 1.36
C MET A 142 0.48 9.54 0.28
N LEU A 143 -0.39 9.52 -0.74
CA LEU A 143 -0.47 10.55 -1.78
C LEU A 143 -1.25 11.79 -1.34
N GLY A 144 -1.85 11.78 -0.14
CA GLY A 144 -2.71 12.86 0.37
C GLY A 144 -3.99 13.06 -0.44
N VAL A 145 -4.52 11.99 -1.04
CA VAL A 145 -5.75 11.99 -1.83
C VAL A 145 -6.95 11.77 -0.91
N GLN A 146 -7.66 12.85 -0.60
CA GLN A 146 -8.79 12.83 0.33
C GLN A 146 -10.17 12.72 -0.34
N THR A 147 -10.27 12.99 -1.65
CA THR A 147 -11.55 13.02 -2.38
C THR A 147 -11.53 12.18 -3.65
N LYS A 148 -12.72 11.76 -4.11
CA LYS A 148 -12.88 11.06 -5.39
C LYS A 148 -12.41 11.91 -6.58
N GLU A 149 -12.57 13.23 -6.50
CA GLU A 149 -12.13 14.18 -7.54
C GLU A 149 -10.61 14.22 -7.66
N MET A 150 -9.90 14.19 -6.54
CA MET A 150 -8.44 14.07 -6.53
C MET A 150 -7.98 12.73 -7.11
N GLY A 151 -8.59 11.62 -6.70
CA GLY A 151 -8.22 10.29 -7.21
C GLY A 151 -8.54 10.09 -8.70
N LYS A 152 -9.62 10.68 -9.22
CA LYS A 152 -9.92 10.68 -10.67
C LYS A 152 -8.79 11.28 -11.51
N LYS A 153 -8.05 12.27 -11.00
CA LYS A 153 -6.90 12.88 -11.70
C LYS A 153 -5.70 11.95 -11.85
N ILE A 154 -5.67 10.83 -11.11
CA ILE A 154 -4.62 9.79 -11.15
C ILE A 154 -5.17 8.42 -11.58
N GLY A 155 -6.35 8.39 -12.23
CA GLY A 155 -6.96 7.16 -12.75
C GLY A 155 -7.52 6.18 -11.71
N ALA A 156 -7.61 6.60 -10.44
CA ALA A 156 -7.99 5.72 -9.33
C ALA A 156 -9.37 5.06 -9.52
N ASN A 157 -9.45 3.76 -9.22
CA ASN A 157 -10.71 3.01 -9.23
C ASN A 157 -11.64 3.43 -8.06
N PHE A 158 -12.95 3.47 -8.33
CA PHE A 158 -13.99 3.69 -7.33
C PHE A 158 -15.19 2.77 -7.56
N PHE A 159 -15.39 1.83 -6.65
CA PHE A 159 -16.56 0.95 -6.62
C PHE A 159 -17.37 1.18 -5.33
N ASN A 160 -18.50 0.49 -5.20
CA ASN A 160 -19.29 0.49 -3.96
C ASN A 160 -18.82 -0.68 -3.10
N THR A 161 -18.27 -0.41 -1.91
CA THR A 161 -17.71 -1.43 -1.01
C THR A 161 -18.76 -2.36 -0.36
N LYS A 162 -20.04 -2.23 -0.76
CA LYS A 162 -21.15 -3.12 -0.40
C LYS A 162 -21.60 -4.04 -1.55
N THR A 163 -20.97 -3.99 -2.74
CA THR A 163 -21.32 -4.94 -3.82
C THR A 163 -20.94 -6.37 -3.43
N ASP A 164 -21.52 -7.33 -4.14
CA ASP A 164 -21.10 -8.74 -4.11
C ASP A 164 -21.15 -9.41 -2.73
N GLY A 165 -21.97 -8.88 -1.82
CA GLY A 165 -22.13 -9.40 -0.47
C GLY A 165 -20.93 -9.13 0.45
N ALA A 166 -20.04 -8.19 0.13
CA ALA A 166 -18.83 -7.88 0.90
C ALA A 166 -19.07 -7.43 2.37
N VAL A 167 -20.32 -7.11 2.73
CA VAL A 167 -20.76 -6.79 4.10
C VAL A 167 -21.65 -7.88 4.72
N GLY A 168 -21.81 -9.02 4.05
CA GLY A 168 -22.75 -10.08 4.39
C GLY A 168 -24.23 -9.71 4.15
N ASN A 169 -25.11 -10.71 4.26
CA ASN A 169 -26.56 -10.51 4.29
C ASN A 169 -26.98 -10.00 5.69
N ILE A 170 -26.62 -8.77 6.02
CA ILE A 170 -27.08 -8.11 7.26
C ILE A 170 -28.42 -7.44 6.96
N ASP A 171 -29.49 -7.93 7.60
CA ASP A 171 -30.80 -7.29 7.54
C ASP A 171 -30.70 -5.86 8.08
N SER A 172 -31.04 -4.90 7.22
CA SER A 172 -30.47 -3.56 7.30
C SER A 172 -31.05 -2.65 8.39
N THR A 173 -32.07 -3.11 9.11
CA THR A 173 -32.91 -2.31 10.02
C THR A 173 -32.48 -2.39 11.49
N ASP A 174 -31.77 -3.43 11.89
CA ASP A 174 -31.40 -3.67 13.30
C ASP A 174 -29.89 -3.48 13.49
N SER A 175 -29.48 -2.31 13.99
CA SER A 175 -28.08 -1.97 14.25
C SER A 175 -27.99 -0.95 15.38
N TYR A 176 -26.99 -1.09 16.25
CA TYR A 176 -26.71 -0.09 17.28
C TYR A 176 -25.97 1.13 16.70
N SER A 177 -26.12 2.27 17.37
CA SER A 177 -25.39 3.51 17.08
C SER A 177 -23.99 3.47 17.68
N LEU A 178 -23.07 4.25 17.11
CA LEU A 178 -21.77 4.53 17.75
C LEU A 178 -21.93 5.18 19.13
N ALA A 179 -23.00 5.95 19.33
CA ALA A 179 -23.29 6.65 20.58
C ALA A 179 -23.82 5.74 21.70
N ASP A 180 -24.27 4.53 21.35
CA ASP A 180 -24.78 3.55 22.32
C ASP A 180 -23.64 2.74 22.97
N ILE A 181 -22.42 2.81 22.39
CA ILE A 181 -21.23 2.08 22.85
C ILE A 181 -20.79 2.64 24.21
N PRO A 182 -20.74 1.81 25.29
CA PRO A 182 -20.25 2.26 26.59
C PRO A 182 -18.78 2.71 26.53
N GLU A 183 -18.47 3.83 27.18
CA GLU A 183 -17.10 4.36 27.25
C GLU A 183 -16.18 3.49 28.14
N CYS A 184 -16.74 2.88 29.19
CA CYS A 184 -16.02 1.97 30.06
C CYS A 184 -16.16 0.52 29.56
N ILE A 185 -15.04 -0.21 29.51
CA ILE A 185 -15.00 -1.61 29.08
C ILE A 185 -15.77 -2.57 30.01
N ASP A 186 -15.90 -2.22 31.28
CA ASP A 186 -16.63 -3.03 32.26
C ASP A 186 -18.15 -2.95 32.06
N ASP A 187 -18.65 -1.89 31.41
CA ASP A 187 -20.06 -1.71 31.04
C ASP A 187 -20.41 -2.37 29.68
N VAL A 188 -19.42 -2.82 28.91
CA VAL A 188 -19.65 -3.49 27.61
C VAL A 188 -20.00 -4.96 27.84
N SER A 189 -21.30 -5.26 27.85
CA SER A 189 -21.83 -6.62 28.01
C SER A 189 -21.59 -7.52 26.79
N ASP A 190 -21.87 -8.83 26.92
CA ASP A 190 -21.76 -9.78 25.80
C ASP A 190 -22.82 -9.58 24.70
N GLU A 191 -23.86 -8.75 24.91
CA GLU A 191 -24.87 -8.42 23.88
C GLU A 191 -24.28 -7.68 22.68
N TRP A 192 -23.09 -7.09 22.85
CA TRP A 192 -22.32 -6.38 21.83
C TRP A 192 -21.55 -7.31 20.89
N ILE A 193 -21.45 -8.60 21.21
CA ILE A 193 -20.76 -9.60 20.39
C ILE A 193 -21.59 -9.90 19.13
N GLN A 194 -20.96 -9.82 17.96
CA GLN A 194 -21.58 -9.99 16.62
C GLN A 194 -22.76 -9.04 16.32
N ARG A 195 -23.07 -8.12 17.22
CA ARG A 195 -24.12 -7.11 17.07
C ARG A 195 -23.71 -6.07 16.02
N PRO A 196 -24.48 -5.85 14.94
CA PRO A 196 -24.12 -4.86 13.94
C PRO A 196 -24.19 -3.44 14.52
N ILE A 197 -23.11 -2.68 14.37
CA ILE A 197 -23.00 -1.27 14.74
C ILE A 197 -22.84 -0.47 13.45
N PHE A 198 -23.63 0.58 13.25
CA PHE A 198 -23.55 1.43 12.05
C PHE A 198 -22.70 2.68 12.28
N ASP A 199 -21.66 2.86 11.45
CA ASP A 199 -20.82 4.05 11.43
C ASP A 199 -21.28 4.97 10.28
N PRO A 200 -21.98 6.08 10.57
CA PRO A 200 -22.48 6.99 9.53
C PRO A 200 -21.37 7.76 8.81
N SER A 201 -20.17 7.88 9.40
CA SER A 201 -19.09 8.70 8.85
C SER A 201 -18.31 8.03 7.70
N ILE A 202 -18.42 6.70 7.58
CA ILE A 202 -18.01 5.91 6.40
C ILE A 202 -19.19 5.17 5.74
N GLY A 203 -20.36 5.16 6.38
CA GLY A 203 -21.55 4.48 5.88
C GLY A 203 -21.46 2.95 5.91
N ARG A 204 -20.62 2.37 6.78
CA ARG A 204 -20.37 0.92 6.90
C ARG A 204 -20.77 0.40 8.28
N ARG A 205 -20.91 -0.93 8.40
CA ARG A 205 -21.14 -1.61 9.67
C ARG A 205 -19.89 -2.36 10.12
N PHE A 206 -19.75 -2.53 11.42
CA PHE A 206 -18.82 -3.47 12.06
C PHE A 206 -19.51 -4.13 13.26
N ALA A 207 -18.87 -5.12 13.86
CA ALA A 207 -19.34 -5.87 15.02
C ALA A 207 -18.11 -6.32 15.81
N PHE A 208 -18.23 -6.50 17.13
CA PHE A 208 -17.13 -7.05 17.94
C PHE A 208 -17.12 -8.58 17.90
N PHE A 209 -15.93 -9.17 17.84
CA PHE A 209 -15.78 -10.63 17.99
C PHE A 209 -15.55 -11.03 19.47
N PRO A 210 -15.92 -12.26 19.89
CA PRO A 210 -15.71 -12.71 21.28
C PRO A 210 -14.25 -12.57 21.74
N GLN A 211 -13.30 -12.89 20.86
CA GLN A 211 -11.87 -12.82 21.12
C GLN A 211 -11.37 -11.36 21.23
N GLU A 212 -11.98 -10.45 20.47
CA GLU A 212 -11.67 -9.02 20.46
C GLU A 212 -12.15 -8.37 21.77
N LEU A 213 -13.40 -8.62 22.18
CA LEU A 213 -13.96 -8.10 23.42
C LEU A 213 -13.24 -8.68 24.66
N SER A 214 -12.89 -9.97 24.62
CA SER A 214 -12.07 -10.62 25.66
C SER A 214 -10.69 -9.95 25.79
N PHE A 215 -10.06 -9.58 24.67
CA PHE A 215 -8.79 -8.84 24.68
C PHE A 215 -8.95 -7.45 25.31
N TYR A 216 -9.99 -6.69 24.94
CA TYR A 216 -10.25 -5.37 25.51
C TYR A 216 -10.48 -5.41 27.02
N ARG A 217 -11.35 -6.31 27.51
CA ARG A 217 -11.58 -6.52 28.95
C ARG A 217 -10.29 -6.88 29.70
N LYS A 218 -9.51 -7.83 29.17
CA LYS A 218 -8.22 -8.26 29.77
C LYS A 218 -7.17 -7.15 29.79
N LYS A 219 -7.22 -6.21 28.84
CA LYS A 219 -6.29 -5.08 28.74
C LYS A 219 -6.81 -3.80 29.39
N GLN A 220 -8.04 -3.79 29.90
CA GLN A 220 -8.71 -2.62 30.45
C GLN A 220 -8.71 -1.44 29.46
N LEU A 221 -9.07 -1.76 28.21
CA LEU A 221 -9.15 -0.81 27.09
C LEU A 221 -10.61 -0.63 26.68
N ALA A 222 -11.04 0.62 26.48
CA ALA A 222 -12.32 0.93 25.85
C ALA A 222 -12.42 0.31 24.45
N VAL A 223 -13.62 -0.11 24.07
CA VAL A 223 -13.85 -0.71 22.75
C VAL A 223 -13.87 0.37 21.65
N PRO A 224 -13.52 0.03 20.39
CA PRO A 224 -13.56 0.99 19.29
C PRO A 224 -14.94 1.57 19.01
N ASN A 225 -15.06 2.90 19.08
CA ASN A 225 -16.24 3.67 18.69
C ASN A 225 -16.22 4.16 17.22
N LYS A 226 -15.42 3.52 16.36
CA LYS A 226 -15.28 3.81 14.93
C LYS A 226 -14.97 2.54 14.14
N HIS A 227 -15.51 2.47 12.92
CA HIS A 227 -15.21 1.41 11.95
C HIS A 227 -13.69 1.31 11.69
N PHE A 228 -13.16 0.10 11.55
CA PHE A 228 -11.71 -0.16 11.53
C PHE A 228 -10.96 0.63 10.43
N ILE A 229 -11.51 0.71 9.20
CA ILE A 229 -10.92 1.51 8.11
C ILE A 229 -10.73 2.98 8.49
N LEU A 230 -11.68 3.58 9.24
CA LEU A 230 -11.53 4.95 9.70
C LEU A 230 -10.43 5.08 10.75
N ARG A 231 -10.32 4.12 11.67
CA ARG A 231 -9.23 4.12 12.68
C ARG A 231 -7.86 4.01 12.01
N VAL A 232 -7.72 3.17 10.99
CA VAL A 232 -6.50 3.06 10.18
C VAL A 232 -6.23 4.36 9.42
N ARG A 233 -7.24 4.95 8.76
CA ARG A 233 -7.09 6.21 8.02
C ARG A 233 -6.75 7.40 8.92
N ASP A 234 -7.40 7.50 10.08
CA ASP A 234 -7.17 8.58 11.05
C ASP A 234 -5.76 8.47 11.67
N LEU A 235 -5.24 7.24 11.86
CA LEU A 235 -3.84 6.98 12.23
C LEU A 235 -2.86 7.36 11.12
N LEU A 236 -3.12 6.95 9.87
CA LEU A 236 -2.27 7.30 8.73
C LEU A 236 -2.27 8.82 8.43
N ALA A 237 -3.35 9.53 8.77
CA ALA A 237 -3.42 10.99 8.64
C ALA A 237 -2.54 11.75 9.66
N GLU A 238 -2.03 11.08 10.70
CA GLU A 238 -1.00 11.63 11.58
C GLU A 238 0.39 11.64 10.94
N CYS A 239 0.64 10.77 9.97
CA CYS A 239 1.88 10.74 9.21
C CYS A 239 1.96 11.93 8.23
N ASN A 240 3.17 12.25 7.80
CA ASN A 240 3.35 13.17 6.69
C ASN A 240 3.09 12.45 5.36
N VAL A 241 2.51 13.17 4.39
CA VAL A 241 2.16 12.65 3.06
C VAL A 241 3.20 13.07 2.02
N GLY A 242 3.26 12.36 0.89
CA GLY A 242 4.16 12.62 -0.25
C GLY A 242 3.86 13.92 -1.03
N GLN A 243 3.10 14.84 -0.45
CA GLN A 243 2.92 16.19 -0.97
C GLN A 243 3.84 17.15 -0.22
N TYR A 244 4.66 17.90 -0.95
CA TYR A 244 5.63 18.82 -0.36
C TYR A 244 5.16 20.27 -0.45
N GLU A 245 5.61 21.10 0.48
CA GLU A 245 5.38 22.54 0.51
C GLU A 245 6.61 23.30 1.01
N LYS A 246 6.72 24.58 0.64
CA LYS A 246 7.72 25.50 1.19
C LYS A 246 7.17 26.15 2.46
N LYS A 247 7.98 26.13 3.53
CA LYS A 247 7.72 26.82 4.81
C LYS A 247 9.02 27.45 5.31
N PHE A 248 8.92 28.28 6.34
CA PHE A 248 10.08 28.90 6.99
C PHE A 248 10.28 28.35 8.41
N CYS A 249 11.53 28.27 8.85
CA CYS A 249 11.87 27.91 10.22
C CYS A 249 11.38 28.99 11.19
N GLY A 250 10.53 28.64 12.16
CA GLY A 250 9.95 29.60 13.11
C GLY A 250 10.97 30.38 13.95
N LYS A 251 12.18 29.85 14.16
CA LYS A 251 13.25 30.49 14.95
C LYS A 251 14.21 31.31 14.10
N CYS A 252 14.70 30.78 12.98
CA CYS A 252 15.75 31.43 12.16
C CYS A 252 15.30 31.88 10.76
N GLN A 253 14.02 31.74 10.42
CA GLN A 253 13.41 32.15 9.14
C GLN A 253 14.07 31.58 7.88
N LYS A 254 14.87 30.52 7.99
CA LYS A 254 15.42 29.76 6.85
C LYS A 254 14.28 29.07 6.09
N GLU A 255 14.27 29.16 4.76
CA GLU A 255 13.37 28.38 3.89
C GLU A 255 13.64 26.87 4.02
N LEU A 256 12.57 26.08 4.06
CA LEU A 256 12.55 24.63 4.16
C LEU A 256 11.52 24.06 3.18
N ILE A 257 11.85 22.95 2.54
CA ILE A 257 10.87 22.08 1.89
C ILE A 257 10.47 21.03 2.92
N ILE A 258 9.17 20.90 3.19
CA ILE A 258 8.64 19.91 4.13
C ILE A 258 7.55 19.07 3.45
N ALA A 259 7.37 17.85 3.95
CA ALA A 259 6.17 17.06 3.65
C ALA A 259 4.97 17.63 4.43
N LYS A 260 3.80 17.69 3.79
CA LYS A 260 2.55 18.11 4.42
C LYS A 260 2.09 17.08 5.44
N ASN A 261 1.33 17.54 6.44
CA ASN A 261 0.62 16.69 7.38
C ASN A 261 -0.87 17.02 7.27
N LEU A 262 -1.74 16.02 7.17
CA LEU A 262 -3.17 16.26 6.95
C LEU A 262 -3.90 16.64 8.24
N LYS A 263 -3.44 16.13 9.39
CA LYS A 263 -4.00 16.40 10.71
C LYS A 263 -3.41 17.64 11.37
N TYR A 264 -2.09 17.78 11.36
CA TYR A 264 -1.34 18.84 12.03
C TYR A 264 -0.92 19.94 11.03
N GLN A 265 -1.90 20.62 10.43
CA GLN A 265 -1.65 21.64 9.41
C GLN A 265 -0.98 22.88 10.01
N ASP A 266 -1.51 23.37 11.14
CA ASP A 266 -1.00 24.53 11.89
C ASP A 266 0.06 24.11 12.91
N ARG A 267 1.29 23.85 12.44
CA ARG A 267 2.43 23.47 13.27
C ARG A 267 3.64 24.38 13.06
N ILE A 268 4.35 24.70 14.14
CA ILE A 268 5.63 25.43 14.06
C ILE A 268 6.68 24.50 13.46
N ILE A 269 7.31 24.94 12.38
CA ILE A 269 8.37 24.19 11.69
C ILE A 269 9.72 24.71 12.17
N TYR A 270 10.61 23.80 12.59
CA TYR A 270 12.01 24.13 12.87
C TYR A 270 12.95 23.39 11.93
N CYS A 271 14.03 24.04 11.51
CA CYS A 271 15.16 23.34 10.90
C CYS A 271 15.88 22.50 11.98
N LYS A 272 16.54 21.40 11.58
CA LYS A 272 17.16 20.45 12.52
C LYS A 272 18.01 21.12 13.64
N PRO A 273 18.90 22.10 13.38
CA PRO A 273 19.62 22.79 14.45
C PRO A 273 18.74 23.57 15.43
N CYS A 274 17.71 24.28 14.94
CA CYS A 274 16.78 25.00 15.81
C CYS A 274 15.88 24.07 16.62
N TYR A 275 15.52 22.90 16.07
CA TYR A 275 14.74 21.89 16.77
C TYR A 275 15.52 21.27 17.93
N LEU A 276 16.79 20.88 17.70
CA LEU A 276 17.65 20.33 18.75
C LEU A 276 17.86 21.34 19.89
N ASN A 277 18.18 22.59 19.55
CA ASN A 277 18.32 23.66 20.53
C ASN A 277 17.01 23.97 21.29
N TYR A 278 15.84 23.82 20.65
CA TYR A 278 14.55 23.95 21.34
C TYR A 278 14.34 22.81 22.36
N LEU A 279 14.69 21.58 22.02
CA LEU A 279 14.61 20.44 22.95
C LEU A 279 15.57 20.61 24.14
N GLU A 280 16.82 21.04 23.91
CA GLU A 280 17.80 21.34 24.98
C GLU A 280 17.31 22.42 25.97
N GLN A 281 16.37 23.29 25.55
CA GLN A 281 15.83 24.38 26.35
C GLN A 281 14.50 24.06 27.04
N ASN A 282 13.79 22.99 26.64
CA ASN A 282 12.39 22.74 27.04
C ASN A 282 12.06 21.26 27.30
N GLY A 283 13.05 20.36 27.26
CA GLY A 283 12.89 18.90 27.42
C GLY A 283 13.63 18.32 28.63
#